data_AF-A0A9W9MDI1-F1
#
_entry.id   AF-A0A9W9MDI1-F1
#
_cell.length_a   1.000
_cell.length_b   1.000
_cell.length_c   1.000
_cell.angle_alpha   90.00
_cell.angle_beta   90.00
_cell.angle_gamma   90.00
#
_symmetry.space_group_name_H-M   'P 1'
#
loop_
_entity.id
_entity.type
_entity.pdbx_description
1 polymer ?
#
loop_
_entity_poly.entity_id
_entity_poly.type
_entity_poly.pdbx_seq_one_letter_code
_entity_poly.pdbx_strand_id
1 'polypeptide(L)'
;MDYISLGEWECLVVVCCHAIYLGGPNRGHSEDEWLIEPFQKGEIDTFIKHAEAALELLVDSPNALLVFSGGPTKRPRTELSEAQSYFNLVKDNNYFNMAHQIDPERILVEPHATDSYQNVLFSLLEFRLCTGNYPEFLCVFTHKFKSTRFLEYHFPALGLLPNATAAETEANRDADVWGIDPPEHVTSQESLQKGEASKGVGLWKKDLYGVGDELASKRRDRGWKPGMESFFLNKGLEEVVEQLICWDGGGGNDWFPRMNELPWFYGNRK
;
A
#
# COMPACT_ATOMS: atom_id res chain seq x y z
N MET A 1 -2.13 -9.82 19.51
CA MET A 1 -1.89 -10.35 18.16
C MET A 1 -1.29 -11.71 18.37
N ASP A 2 -2.06 -12.74 18.09
CA ASP A 2 -1.53 -14.09 18.09
C ASP A 2 -0.64 -14.20 16.85
N TYR A 3 0.62 -14.56 17.05
CA TYR A 3 1.59 -14.72 15.96
C TYR A 3 1.11 -15.84 15.06
N ILE A 4 0.95 -15.57 13.75
CA ILE A 4 0.72 -16.63 12.76
C ILE A 4 1.85 -17.64 12.92
N SER A 5 1.54 -18.93 12.82
CA SER A 5 2.55 -20.00 12.79
C SER A 5 3.71 -19.61 11.87
N LEU A 6 4.95 -19.83 12.34
CA LEU A 6 6.18 -19.59 11.59
C LEU A 6 6.21 -20.49 10.33
N GLY A 7 5.51 -20.06 9.28
CA GLY A 7 5.58 -20.64 7.95
C GLY A 7 6.68 -19.97 7.13
N GLU A 8 7.11 -20.63 6.06
CA GLU A 8 7.97 -20.03 5.02
C GLU A 8 7.11 -19.05 4.20
N TRP A 9 6.91 -17.85 4.73
CA TRP A 9 6.18 -16.78 4.05
C TRP A 9 7.15 -16.03 3.12
N GLU A 10 6.88 -16.08 1.82
CA GLU A 10 7.79 -15.56 0.79
C GLU A 10 7.19 -14.35 0.07
N CYS A 11 5.86 -14.21 0.04
CA CYS A 11 5.18 -13.18 -0.73
C CYS A 11 4.31 -12.26 0.14
N LEU A 12 4.48 -10.95 -0.05
CA LEU A 12 3.60 -9.92 0.48
C LEU A 12 2.72 -9.37 -0.64
N VAL A 13 1.41 -9.57 -0.51
CA VAL A 13 0.39 -8.92 -1.33
C VAL A 13 -0.14 -7.71 -0.58
N VAL A 14 -0.11 -6.53 -1.20
CA VAL A 14 -0.59 -5.28 -0.60
C VAL A 14 -1.73 -4.75 -1.45
N VAL A 15 -2.87 -4.48 -0.84
CA VAL A 15 -3.90 -3.62 -1.45
C VAL A 15 -3.75 -2.23 -0.85
N CYS A 16 -3.28 -1.28 -1.66
CA CYS A 16 -3.33 0.12 -1.29
C CYS A 16 -4.80 0.55 -1.30
N CYS A 17 -5.41 0.68 -0.13
CA CYS A 17 -6.82 1.03 -0.03
C CYS A 17 -7.04 2.49 -0.48
N HIS A 18 -8.20 2.73 -1.10
CA HIS A 18 -8.68 4.05 -1.47
C HIS A 18 -10.15 4.13 -1.07
N ALA A 19 -10.55 5.13 -0.30
CA ALA A 19 -11.90 5.26 0.25
C ALA A 19 -12.26 4.23 1.34
N ILE A 20 -13.40 4.46 1.99
CA ILE A 20 -13.83 3.69 3.17
C ILE A 20 -15.18 3.05 2.89
N TYR A 21 -15.25 1.73 2.93
CA TYR A 21 -16.51 0.99 2.93
C TYR A 21 -17.20 1.08 4.31
N LEU A 22 -18.45 1.53 4.33
CA LEU A 22 -19.22 1.76 5.55
C LEU A 22 -20.05 0.57 6.00
N GLY A 23 -20.14 -0.49 5.19
CA GLY A 23 -21.14 -1.53 5.39
C GLY A 23 -22.46 -1.18 4.71
N GLY A 24 -23.27 -2.20 4.42
CA GLY A 24 -24.62 -2.00 3.90
C GLY A 24 -25.21 -3.25 3.24
N PRO A 25 -26.52 -3.24 2.94
CA PRO A 25 -27.22 -4.41 2.40
C PRO A 25 -26.74 -4.83 1.01
N ASN A 26 -26.12 -3.93 0.25
CA ASN A 26 -25.58 -4.20 -1.09
C ASN A 26 -24.11 -4.64 -1.05
N ARG A 27 -23.51 -4.79 0.14
CA ARG A 27 -22.16 -5.37 0.31
C ARG A 27 -21.09 -4.65 -0.52
N GLY A 28 -21.18 -3.33 -0.64
CA GLY A 28 -20.25 -2.50 -1.40
C GLY A 28 -20.69 -2.19 -2.82
N HIS A 29 -21.74 -2.82 -3.34
CA HIS A 29 -22.25 -2.58 -4.70
C HIS A 29 -23.14 -1.33 -4.83
N SER A 30 -23.16 -0.47 -3.80
CA SER A 30 -23.86 0.81 -3.83
C SER A 30 -22.96 1.92 -3.31
N GLU A 31 -22.86 3.03 -4.04
CA GLU A 31 -21.91 4.12 -3.74
C GLU A 31 -22.21 4.83 -2.40
N ASP A 32 -23.45 4.80 -1.93
CA ASP A 32 -23.84 5.34 -0.62
C ASP A 32 -23.31 4.51 0.57
N GLU A 33 -22.82 3.30 0.32
CA GLU A 33 -22.11 2.45 1.28
C GLU A 33 -20.62 2.81 1.36
N TRP A 34 -20.17 3.87 0.69
CA TRP A 34 -18.76 4.29 0.67
C TRP A 34 -18.55 5.76 1.02
N LEU A 35 -17.50 6.06 1.77
CA LEU A 35 -16.97 7.42 1.91
C LEU A 35 -15.88 7.68 0.88
N ILE A 36 -16.30 8.16 -0.28
CA ILE A 36 -15.42 8.56 -1.39
C ILE A 36 -15.20 10.08 -1.43
N GLU A 37 -14.12 10.51 -2.09
CA GLU A 37 -13.92 11.90 -2.53
C GLU A 37 -14.71 12.19 -3.82
N PRO A 38 -15.02 13.46 -4.14
CA PRO A 38 -15.75 13.82 -5.35
C PRO A 38 -15.13 13.29 -6.66
N PHE A 39 -13.80 13.19 -6.72
CA PHE A 39 -13.11 12.69 -7.92
C PHE A 39 -13.11 11.16 -8.03
N GLN A 40 -13.52 10.44 -6.99
CA GLN A 40 -13.59 8.97 -6.95
C GLN A 40 -15.00 8.45 -7.31
N LYS A 41 -15.89 9.33 -7.76
CA LYS A 41 -17.28 8.98 -8.08
C LYS A 41 -17.32 7.95 -9.21
N GLY A 42 -18.09 6.88 -9.02
CA GLY A 42 -18.20 5.77 -9.95
C GLY A 42 -17.07 4.75 -9.88
N GLU A 43 -16.09 4.90 -8.98
CA GLU A 43 -14.94 4.00 -8.88
C GLU A 43 -15.17 2.77 -7.98
N ILE A 44 -16.34 2.60 -7.35
CA ILE A 44 -16.57 1.55 -6.34
C ILE A 44 -16.26 0.13 -6.85
N ASP A 45 -16.60 -0.16 -8.11
CA ASP A 45 -16.29 -1.45 -8.74
C ASP A 45 -14.78 -1.67 -8.90
N THR A 46 -14.01 -0.59 -9.05
CA THR A 46 -12.54 -0.64 -9.14
C THR A 46 -11.94 -0.99 -7.78
N PHE A 47 -12.46 -0.38 -6.69
CA PHE A 47 -12.04 -0.69 -5.32
C PHE A 47 -12.34 -2.14 -4.95
N ILE A 48 -13.53 -2.64 -5.31
CA ILE A 48 -13.91 -4.05 -5.12
C ILE A 48 -12.94 -4.96 -5.89
N LYS A 49 -12.66 -4.66 -7.17
CA LYS A 49 -11.73 -5.45 -7.99
C LYS A 49 -10.30 -5.49 -7.46
N HIS A 50 -9.82 -4.42 -6.81
CA HIS A 50 -8.51 -4.45 -6.14
C HIS A 50 -8.49 -5.51 -5.04
N ALA A 51 -9.53 -5.56 -4.21
CA ALA A 51 -9.64 -6.56 -3.14
C ALA A 51 -9.88 -7.97 -3.67
N GLU A 52 -10.73 -8.13 -4.69
CA GLU A 52 -11.03 -9.42 -5.32
C GLU A 52 -9.78 -10.03 -5.96
N ALA A 53 -9.07 -9.29 -6.81
CA ALA A 53 -7.85 -9.79 -7.48
C ALA A 53 -6.72 -10.13 -6.49
N ALA A 54 -6.62 -9.40 -5.38
CA ALA A 54 -5.66 -9.72 -4.33
C ALA A 54 -6.00 -11.02 -3.59
N LEU A 55 -7.30 -11.32 -3.38
CA LEU A 55 -7.74 -12.58 -2.80
C LEU A 55 -7.53 -13.75 -3.77
N GLU A 56 -7.76 -13.55 -5.07
CA GLU A 56 -7.44 -14.54 -6.10
C GLU A 56 -5.95 -14.92 -6.05
N LEU A 57 -5.06 -13.92 -6.03
CA LEU A 57 -3.62 -14.16 -5.90
C LEU A 57 -3.27 -14.88 -4.58
N LEU A 58 -3.94 -14.52 -3.48
CA LEU A 58 -3.74 -15.14 -2.17
C LEU A 58 -4.13 -16.63 -2.17
N VAL A 59 -5.22 -16.99 -2.88
CA VAL A 59 -5.66 -18.39 -3.05
C VAL A 59 -4.61 -19.19 -3.83
N ASP A 60 -4.07 -18.61 -4.90
CA ASP A 60 -3.08 -19.28 -5.76
C ASP A 60 -1.67 -19.34 -5.16
N SER A 61 -1.40 -18.56 -4.11
CA SER A 61 -0.07 -18.41 -3.50
C SER A 61 -0.06 -18.86 -2.04
N PRO A 62 0.18 -20.13 -1.70
CA PRO A 62 0.06 -20.64 -0.33
C PRO A 62 1.00 -19.96 0.68
N ASN A 63 2.17 -19.50 0.24
CA ASN A 63 3.19 -18.81 1.04
C ASN A 63 3.05 -17.27 1.03
N ALA A 64 1.85 -16.76 0.71
CA ALA A 64 1.58 -15.33 0.68
C ALA A 64 0.72 -14.85 1.86
N LEU A 65 1.00 -13.63 2.32
CA LEU A 65 0.12 -12.84 3.20
C LEU A 65 -0.44 -11.64 2.44
N LEU A 66 -1.71 -11.33 2.66
CA LEU A 66 -2.38 -10.15 2.15
C LEU A 66 -2.44 -9.08 3.23
N VAL A 67 -2.02 -7.86 2.92
CA VAL A 67 -2.19 -6.68 3.76
C VAL A 67 -3.12 -5.69 3.05
N PHE A 68 -4.26 -5.39 3.66
CA PHE A 68 -5.00 -4.16 3.33
C PHE A 68 -4.33 -3.01 4.06
N SER A 69 -3.94 -1.95 3.33
CA SER A 69 -3.21 -0.82 3.91
C SER A 69 -3.85 0.53 3.62
N GLY A 70 -4.05 1.31 4.67
CA GLY A 70 -4.64 2.64 4.62
C GLY A 70 -5.31 3.02 5.94
N GLY A 71 -5.03 4.23 6.42
CA GLY A 71 -5.50 4.77 7.67
C GLY A 71 -6.85 5.47 7.59
N PRO A 72 -7.31 6.13 8.68
CA PRO A 72 -8.58 6.86 8.72
C PRO A 72 -8.47 8.21 8.01
N THR A 73 -8.26 8.19 6.69
CA THR A 73 -7.97 9.38 5.86
C THR A 73 -9.16 10.34 5.68
N LYS A 74 -10.36 9.95 6.12
CA LYS A 74 -11.62 10.71 5.93
C LYS A 74 -12.10 11.40 7.22
N ARG A 75 -11.23 11.60 8.20
CA ARG A 75 -11.57 12.36 9.43
C ARG A 75 -12.05 13.77 9.09
N PRO A 76 -13.03 14.32 9.85
CA PRO A 76 -13.70 13.72 11.01
C PRO A 76 -14.93 12.88 10.66
N ARG A 77 -15.16 12.52 9.38
CA ARG A 77 -16.38 11.79 8.97
C ARG A 77 -16.45 10.38 9.58
N THR A 78 -15.30 9.76 9.83
CA THR A 78 -15.19 8.45 10.49
C THR A 78 -13.79 8.24 11.08
N GLU A 79 -13.70 7.37 12.08
CA GLU A 79 -12.45 6.84 12.63
C GLU A 79 -12.08 5.48 12.02
N LEU A 80 -12.96 4.90 11.20
CA LEU A 80 -12.68 3.66 10.47
C LEU A 80 -11.53 3.89 9.49
N SER A 81 -10.53 3.01 9.51
CA SER A 81 -9.44 3.06 8.55
C SER A 81 -9.86 2.48 7.19
N GLU A 82 -9.25 2.97 6.11
CA GLU A 82 -9.47 2.41 4.78
C GLU A 82 -9.16 0.89 4.77
N ALA A 83 -8.05 0.47 5.39
CA ALA A 83 -7.66 -0.93 5.51
C ALA A 83 -8.71 -1.80 6.21
N GLN A 84 -9.19 -1.37 7.38
CA GLN A 84 -10.21 -2.12 8.12
C GLN A 84 -11.52 -2.19 7.33
N SER A 85 -11.85 -1.12 6.59
CA SER A 85 -13.06 -1.09 5.77
C SER A 85 -13.00 -2.08 4.60
N TYR A 86 -11.84 -2.26 3.98
CA TYR A 86 -11.65 -3.26 2.92
C TYR A 86 -11.68 -4.68 3.49
N PHE A 87 -11.12 -4.91 4.69
CA PHE A 87 -11.28 -6.19 5.38
C PHE A 87 -12.76 -6.50 5.68
N ASN A 88 -13.55 -5.49 6.09
CA ASN A 88 -14.98 -5.66 6.29
C ASN A 88 -15.70 -5.98 4.96
N LEU A 89 -15.36 -5.28 3.88
CA LEU A 89 -15.92 -5.51 2.54
C LEU A 89 -15.75 -6.96 2.09
N VAL A 90 -14.53 -7.51 2.21
CA VAL A 90 -14.30 -8.90 1.82
C VAL A 90 -15.09 -9.88 2.68
N LYS A 91 -15.20 -9.63 4.00
CA LYS A 91 -16.00 -10.47 4.90
C LYS A 91 -17.49 -10.43 4.57
N ASP A 92 -18.04 -9.25 4.32
CA ASP A 92 -19.46 -9.07 3.98
C ASP A 92 -19.81 -9.75 2.65
N ASN A 93 -18.82 -9.88 1.75
CA ASN A 93 -18.92 -10.61 0.49
C ASN A 93 -18.51 -12.09 0.57
N ASN A 94 -18.32 -12.66 1.77
CA ASN A 94 -17.85 -14.04 1.94
C ASN A 94 -16.56 -14.32 1.13
N TYR A 95 -15.61 -13.38 1.22
CA TYR A 95 -14.36 -13.36 0.47
C TYR A 95 -14.57 -13.52 -1.05
N PHE A 96 -15.62 -12.89 -1.59
CA PHE A 96 -16.07 -13.03 -2.98
C PHE A 96 -16.25 -14.50 -3.40
N ASN A 97 -16.84 -15.31 -2.51
CA ASN A 97 -17.03 -16.76 -2.65
C ASN A 97 -15.75 -17.61 -2.52
N MET A 98 -14.63 -17.04 -2.09
CA MET A 98 -13.36 -17.75 -1.86
C MET A 98 -13.15 -18.17 -0.40
N ALA A 99 -14.12 -17.98 0.49
CA ALA A 99 -13.97 -18.21 1.94
C ALA A 99 -13.44 -19.60 2.33
N HIS A 100 -13.77 -20.64 1.56
CA HIS A 100 -13.30 -22.01 1.81
C HIS A 100 -11.84 -22.26 1.43
N GLN A 101 -11.23 -21.37 0.65
CA GLN A 101 -9.87 -21.47 0.12
C GLN A 101 -8.90 -20.53 0.86
N ILE A 102 -9.44 -19.61 1.66
CA ILE A 102 -8.67 -18.56 2.31
C ILE A 102 -8.68 -18.82 3.81
N ASP A 103 -7.49 -18.98 4.37
CA ASP A 103 -7.30 -18.87 5.81
C ASP A 103 -7.34 -17.37 6.21
N PRO A 104 -8.32 -16.93 7.01
CA PRO A 104 -8.42 -15.53 7.42
C PRO A 104 -7.19 -15.01 8.17
N GLU A 105 -6.39 -15.88 8.80
CA GLU A 105 -5.15 -15.47 9.45
C GLU A 105 -4.13 -14.91 8.44
N ARG A 106 -4.25 -15.28 7.16
CA ARG A 106 -3.37 -14.80 6.09
C ARG A 106 -3.68 -13.38 5.63
N ILE A 107 -4.68 -12.72 6.22
CA ILE A 107 -5.09 -11.36 5.87
C ILE A 107 -4.87 -10.43 7.05
N LEU A 108 -3.99 -9.46 6.86
CA LEU A 108 -3.60 -8.44 7.83
C LEU A 108 -4.23 -7.09 7.47
N VAL A 109 -4.32 -6.23 8.48
CA VAL A 109 -4.84 -4.86 8.37
C VAL A 109 -3.77 -3.90 8.86
N GLU A 110 -3.33 -3.00 7.99
CA GLU A 110 -2.38 -1.91 8.30
C GLU A 110 -3.16 -0.56 8.33
N PRO A 111 -3.47 -0.01 9.52
CA PRO A 111 -4.43 1.09 9.65
C PRO A 111 -3.78 2.49 9.80
N HIS A 112 -2.50 2.67 9.49
CA HIS A 112 -1.77 3.91 9.74
C HIS A 112 -1.36 4.66 8.47
N ALA A 113 -1.21 3.99 7.33
CA ALA A 113 -0.74 4.64 6.11
C ALA A 113 -1.66 5.77 5.64
N THR A 114 -1.09 6.92 5.32
CA THR A 114 -1.83 8.10 4.82
C THR A 114 -1.51 8.43 3.37
N ASP A 115 -0.61 7.68 2.73
CA ASP A 115 -0.27 7.80 1.32
C ASP A 115 0.29 6.48 0.75
N SER A 116 0.58 6.47 -0.56
CA SER A 116 1.06 5.27 -1.25
C SER A 116 2.48 4.84 -0.90
N TYR A 117 3.35 5.74 -0.43
CA TYR A 117 4.68 5.34 0.05
C TYR A 117 4.53 4.59 1.37
N GLN A 118 3.75 5.15 2.29
CA GLN A 118 3.43 4.54 3.57
C GLN A 118 2.69 3.22 3.41
N ASN A 119 1.83 3.09 2.38
CA ASN A 119 1.17 1.81 2.14
C ASN A 119 2.15 0.66 1.94
N VAL A 120 3.22 0.91 1.18
CA VAL A 120 4.25 -0.10 0.93
C VAL A 120 5.11 -0.31 2.18
N LEU A 121 5.67 0.78 2.73
CA LEU A 121 6.56 0.68 3.88
C LEU A 121 5.87 0.01 5.06
N PHE A 122 4.70 0.47 5.48
CA PHE A 122 4.04 -0.06 6.66
C PHE A 122 3.55 -1.49 6.45
N SER A 123 3.17 -1.89 5.23
CA SER A 123 2.86 -3.29 4.94
C SER A 123 4.08 -4.21 5.06
N LEU A 124 5.28 -3.75 4.66
CA LEU A 124 6.53 -4.50 4.89
C LEU A 124 6.80 -4.68 6.39
N LEU A 125 6.52 -3.64 7.19
CA LEU A 125 6.70 -3.70 8.65
C LEU A 125 5.70 -4.67 9.29
N GLU A 126 4.42 -4.59 8.93
CA GLU A 126 3.39 -5.52 9.43
C GLU A 126 3.73 -6.97 9.08
N PHE A 127 4.19 -7.22 7.85
CA PHE A 127 4.66 -8.55 7.45
C PHE A 127 5.82 -9.03 8.35
N ARG A 128 6.82 -8.18 8.60
CA ARG A 128 7.97 -8.50 9.46
C ARG A 128 7.60 -8.73 10.92
N LEU A 129 6.67 -7.94 11.45
CA LEU A 129 6.20 -8.06 12.83
C LEU A 129 5.35 -9.32 13.03
N CYS A 130 4.60 -9.73 11.99
CA CYS A 130 3.76 -10.91 12.02
C CYS A 130 4.56 -12.21 11.82
N THR A 131 5.50 -12.23 10.88
CA THR A 131 6.19 -13.47 10.44
C THR A 131 7.59 -13.64 11.01
N GLY A 132 8.22 -12.56 11.46
CA GLY A 132 9.64 -12.54 11.82
C GLY A 132 10.61 -12.40 10.63
N ASN A 133 10.12 -12.45 9.38
CA ASN A 133 10.92 -12.35 8.16
C ASN A 133 10.46 -11.17 7.29
N TYR A 134 11.26 -10.78 6.30
CA TYR A 134 10.83 -9.87 5.23
C TYR A 134 10.43 -10.67 3.99
N PRO A 135 9.49 -10.17 3.18
CA PRO A 135 9.04 -10.90 2.00
C PRO A 135 10.14 -10.93 0.93
N GLU A 136 10.24 -12.06 0.24
CA GLU A 136 11.06 -12.20 -0.96
C GLU A 136 10.39 -11.46 -2.13
N PHE A 137 9.07 -11.55 -2.27
CA PHE A 137 8.31 -10.91 -3.34
C PHE A 137 7.24 -9.95 -2.80
N LEU A 138 7.08 -8.79 -3.45
CA LEU A 138 6.06 -7.80 -3.16
C LEU A 138 5.14 -7.62 -4.38
N CYS A 139 3.84 -7.76 -4.17
CA CYS A 139 2.81 -7.46 -5.16
C CYS A 139 1.88 -6.37 -4.65
N VAL A 140 1.79 -5.23 -5.34
CA VAL A 140 0.97 -4.08 -4.93
C VAL A 140 -0.23 -3.90 -5.86
N PHE A 141 -1.44 -4.10 -5.34
CA PHE A 141 -2.69 -3.77 -6.01
C PHE A 141 -3.07 -2.31 -5.78
N THR A 142 -3.22 -1.56 -6.88
CA THR A 142 -3.65 -0.16 -6.88
C THR A 142 -4.15 0.22 -8.29
N HIS A 143 -4.38 1.51 -8.55
CA HIS A 143 -4.68 1.99 -9.88
C HIS A 143 -3.47 1.91 -10.82
N LYS A 144 -3.66 1.45 -12.06
CA LYS A 144 -2.61 1.30 -13.07
C LYS A 144 -1.96 2.62 -13.44
N PHE A 145 -2.71 3.72 -13.47
CA PHE A 145 -2.11 5.03 -13.72
C PHE A 145 -1.06 5.42 -12.67
N LYS A 146 -1.03 4.81 -11.48
CA LYS A 146 -0.01 5.06 -10.44
C LYS A 146 1.26 4.24 -10.62
N SER A 147 1.31 3.27 -11.54
CA SER A 147 2.44 2.32 -11.66
C SER A 147 3.80 2.99 -11.75
N THR A 148 3.94 4.06 -12.56
CA THR A 148 5.20 4.82 -12.67
C THR A 148 5.66 5.38 -11.32
N ARG A 149 4.72 5.90 -10.51
CA ARG A 149 5.05 6.45 -9.19
C ARG A 149 5.66 5.38 -8.27
N PHE A 150 5.11 4.18 -8.28
CA PHE A 150 5.61 3.09 -7.47
C PHE A 150 6.95 2.57 -8.01
N LEU A 151 7.00 2.22 -9.29
CA LEU A 151 8.17 1.55 -9.89
C LEU A 151 9.40 2.46 -9.96
N GLU A 152 9.24 3.76 -10.22
CA GLU A 152 10.37 4.67 -10.42
C GLU A 152 10.70 5.55 -9.21
N TYR A 153 9.81 5.65 -8.22
CA TYR A 153 10.02 6.53 -7.07
C TYR A 153 9.86 5.81 -5.73
N HIS A 154 8.72 5.18 -5.46
CA HIS A 154 8.51 4.54 -4.15
C HIS A 154 9.42 3.33 -3.94
N PHE A 155 9.44 2.38 -4.87
CA PHE A 155 10.24 1.18 -4.75
C PHE A 155 11.74 1.48 -4.70
N PRO A 156 12.29 2.39 -5.55
CA PRO A 156 13.67 2.83 -5.39
C PRO A 156 13.93 3.52 -4.05
N ALA A 157 13.04 4.41 -3.58
CA ALA A 157 13.25 5.14 -2.31
C ALA A 157 13.25 4.21 -1.09
N LEU A 158 12.60 3.04 -1.23
CA LEU A 158 12.57 1.97 -0.25
C LEU A 158 13.69 0.93 -0.45
N GLY A 159 14.49 1.02 -1.51
CA GLY A 159 15.50 0.01 -1.82
C GLY A 159 14.94 -1.33 -2.32
N LEU A 160 13.67 -1.37 -2.75
CA LEU A 160 13.03 -2.56 -3.34
C LEU A 160 13.41 -2.78 -4.80
N LEU A 161 13.78 -1.71 -5.51
CA LEU A 161 14.27 -1.74 -6.89
C LEU A 161 15.46 -0.78 -7.06
N PRO A 162 16.32 -0.97 -8.07
CA PRO A 162 17.31 0.03 -8.43
C PRO A 162 16.63 1.33 -8.88
N ASN A 163 17.34 2.45 -8.71
CA ASN A 163 16.93 3.72 -9.31
C ASN A 163 17.18 3.68 -10.83
N ALA A 164 16.24 3.08 -11.53
CA ALA A 164 16.21 2.89 -12.97
C ALA A 164 14.78 3.07 -13.47
N THR A 165 14.60 3.21 -14.78
CA THR A 165 13.26 3.26 -15.37
C THR A 165 12.55 1.92 -15.23
N ALA A 166 11.21 1.92 -15.20
CA ALA A 166 10.44 0.70 -15.08
C ALA A 166 10.81 -0.34 -16.16
N ALA A 167 11.09 0.12 -17.39
CA ALA A 167 11.50 -0.73 -18.51
C ALA A 167 12.86 -1.41 -18.30
N GLU A 168 13.79 -0.76 -17.58
CA GLU A 168 15.11 -1.33 -17.27
C GLU A 168 15.04 -2.44 -16.21
N THR A 169 13.95 -2.48 -15.43
CA THR A 169 13.75 -3.43 -14.32
C THR A 169 12.73 -4.54 -14.59
N GLU A 170 12.05 -4.51 -15.74
CA GLU A 170 10.85 -5.33 -16.01
C GLU A 170 11.09 -6.84 -15.90
N ALA A 171 12.24 -7.33 -16.36
CA ALA A 171 12.51 -8.77 -16.47
C ALA A 171 13.00 -9.44 -15.17
N ASN A 172 13.29 -8.67 -14.11
CA ASN A 172 13.88 -9.21 -12.88
C ASN A 172 13.55 -8.34 -11.66
N ARG A 173 12.26 -8.22 -11.34
CA ARG A 173 11.77 -7.44 -10.20
C ARG A 173 11.10 -8.33 -9.17
N ASP A 174 11.55 -8.18 -7.92
CA ASP A 174 10.92 -8.80 -6.75
C ASP A 174 9.81 -7.92 -6.15
N ALA A 175 9.48 -6.81 -6.81
CA ALA A 175 8.41 -5.89 -6.44
C ALA A 175 7.65 -5.43 -7.68
N ASP A 176 6.34 -5.62 -7.70
CA ASP A 176 5.48 -5.29 -8.84
C ASP A 176 4.20 -4.56 -8.42
N VAL A 177 3.60 -3.82 -9.37
CA VAL A 177 2.34 -3.11 -9.27
C VAL A 177 1.32 -3.75 -10.21
N TRP A 178 0.28 -4.32 -9.62
CA TRP A 178 -0.85 -4.93 -10.31
C TRP A 178 -1.97 -3.89 -10.41
N GLY A 179 -1.89 -3.10 -11.48
CA GLY A 179 -2.73 -1.93 -11.70
C GLY A 179 -4.10 -2.26 -12.30
N ILE A 180 -5.18 -1.79 -11.66
CA ILE A 180 -6.55 -1.85 -12.19
C ILE A 180 -7.15 -0.44 -12.17
N ASP A 181 -7.42 0.12 -13.34
CA ASP A 181 -8.03 1.45 -13.49
C ASP A 181 -9.55 1.39 -13.61
N PRO A 182 -10.27 2.48 -13.26
CA PRO A 182 -11.67 2.59 -13.58
C PRO A 182 -11.90 2.58 -15.10
N PRO A 183 -13.08 2.14 -15.56
CA PRO A 183 -13.42 2.22 -16.97
C PRO A 183 -13.37 3.65 -17.52
N GLU A 184 -13.07 3.82 -18.82
CA GLU A 184 -12.93 5.13 -19.49
C GLU A 184 -14.16 6.04 -19.33
N HIS A 185 -15.36 5.45 -19.24
CA HIS A 185 -16.61 6.20 -19.04
C HIS A 185 -16.81 6.72 -17.62
N VAL A 186 -16.07 6.19 -16.63
CA VAL A 186 -16.05 6.66 -15.24
C VAL A 186 -15.01 7.77 -15.10
N THR A 187 -13.79 7.54 -15.56
CA THR A 187 -12.74 8.56 -15.62
C THR A 187 -11.83 8.29 -16.80
N SER A 188 -11.60 9.31 -17.63
CA SER A 188 -10.77 9.16 -18.83
C SER A 188 -9.30 8.92 -18.49
N GLN A 189 -8.63 8.11 -19.31
CA GLN A 189 -7.19 7.89 -19.19
C GLN A 189 -6.40 9.20 -19.21
N GLU A 190 -6.80 10.17 -20.04
CA GLU A 190 -6.15 11.49 -20.08
C GLU A 190 -6.23 12.22 -18.73
N SER A 191 -7.39 12.19 -18.07
CA SER A 191 -7.60 12.81 -16.77
C SER A 191 -6.73 12.14 -15.69
N LEU A 192 -6.71 10.80 -15.68
CA LEU A 192 -5.90 10.01 -14.75
C LEU A 192 -4.41 10.31 -14.92
N GLN A 193 -3.91 10.27 -16.16
CA GLN A 193 -2.50 10.54 -16.48
C GLN A 193 -2.10 11.98 -16.14
N LYS A 194 -2.95 12.97 -16.46
CA LYS A 194 -2.69 14.37 -16.13
C LYS A 194 -2.66 14.61 -14.62
N GLY A 195 -3.59 13.98 -13.89
CA GLY A 195 -3.63 14.00 -12.42
C GLY A 195 -2.36 13.42 -11.82
N GLU A 196 -1.93 12.25 -12.30
CA GLU A 196 -0.74 11.58 -11.82
C GLU A 196 0.55 12.36 -12.15
N ALA A 197 0.69 12.84 -13.38
CA ALA A 197 1.88 13.58 -13.81
C ALA A 197 2.11 14.86 -12.98
N SER A 198 1.03 15.51 -12.53
CA SER A 198 1.10 16.76 -11.77
C SER A 198 1.11 16.55 -10.25
N LYS A 199 0.20 15.73 -9.72
CA LYS A 199 -0.04 15.57 -8.27
C LYS A 199 0.46 14.25 -7.69
N GLY A 200 0.84 13.30 -8.54
CA GLY A 200 1.50 12.04 -8.17
C GLY A 200 2.99 12.15 -8.41
N VAL A 201 3.48 11.54 -9.50
CA VAL A 201 4.89 11.59 -9.96
C VAL A 201 5.50 13.00 -9.86
N GLY A 202 4.77 14.04 -10.27
CA GLY A 202 5.26 15.42 -10.25
C GLY A 202 5.74 15.92 -8.89
N LEU A 203 5.13 15.43 -7.81
CA LEU A 203 5.50 15.74 -6.42
C LEU A 203 6.52 14.74 -5.88
N TRP A 204 6.25 13.45 -6.02
CA TRP A 204 7.07 12.39 -5.41
C TRP A 204 8.50 12.32 -5.98
N LYS A 205 8.72 12.78 -7.22
CA LYS A 205 10.08 12.91 -7.75
C LYS A 205 10.94 13.98 -7.07
N LYS A 206 10.31 14.91 -6.35
CA LYS A 206 10.96 16.02 -5.62
C LYS A 206 10.92 15.83 -4.10
N ASP A 207 10.21 14.81 -3.63
CA ASP A 207 9.98 14.51 -2.23
C ASP A 207 9.71 13.00 -2.10
N LEU A 208 10.77 12.21 -2.18
CA LEU A 208 10.75 10.75 -2.25
C LEU A 208 10.13 10.11 -0.99
N TYR A 209 10.20 10.81 0.13
CA TYR A 209 9.81 10.31 1.45
C TYR A 209 8.53 10.96 1.99
N GLY A 210 7.94 11.93 1.26
CA GLY A 210 6.69 12.60 1.62
C GLY A 210 6.81 13.54 2.83
N VAL A 211 7.99 14.11 3.02
CA VAL A 211 8.39 14.93 4.18
C VAL A 211 8.46 16.41 3.84
N GLY A 212 8.49 16.76 2.55
CA GLY A 212 8.37 18.12 2.07
C GLY A 212 6.98 18.72 2.30
N ASP A 213 6.90 20.05 2.32
CA ASP A 213 5.73 20.81 2.79
C ASP A 213 4.39 20.34 2.22
N GLU A 214 4.32 20.09 0.90
CA GLU A 214 3.06 19.73 0.24
C GLU A 214 2.58 18.32 0.61
N LEU A 215 3.45 17.31 0.53
CA LEU A 215 3.08 15.94 0.85
C LEU A 215 2.88 15.77 2.36
N ALA A 216 3.72 16.42 3.19
CA ALA A 216 3.54 16.46 4.62
C ALA A 216 2.20 17.13 5.01
N SER A 217 1.76 18.17 4.29
CA SER A 217 0.44 18.77 4.50
C SER A 217 -0.69 17.79 4.19
N LYS A 218 -0.59 17.06 3.06
CA LYS A 218 -1.58 16.02 2.72
C LYS A 218 -1.65 14.91 3.77
N ARG A 219 -0.49 14.49 4.31
CA ARG A 219 -0.44 13.54 5.44
C ARG A 219 -1.17 14.09 6.66
N ARG A 220 -0.93 15.36 7.04
CA ARG A 220 -1.61 16.03 8.16
C ARG A 220 -3.12 16.11 7.97
N ASP A 221 -3.57 16.47 6.77
CA ASP A 221 -5.00 16.53 6.43
C ASP A 221 -5.68 15.15 6.56
N ARG A 222 -4.91 14.07 6.36
CA ARG A 222 -5.33 12.67 6.55
C ARG A 222 -5.09 12.14 7.96
N GLY A 223 -4.72 13.02 8.89
CA GLY A 223 -4.58 12.70 10.31
C GLY A 223 -3.19 12.27 10.77
N TRP A 224 -2.18 12.28 9.90
CA TRP A 224 -0.78 12.05 10.31
C TRP A 224 -0.27 13.20 11.19
N LYS A 225 0.41 12.87 12.28
CA LYS A 225 0.97 13.83 13.23
C LYS A 225 2.44 13.49 13.48
N PRO A 226 3.30 14.49 13.74
CA PRO A 226 4.65 14.23 14.22
C PRO A 226 4.64 13.29 15.43
N GLY A 227 5.53 12.30 15.45
CA GLY A 227 5.59 11.28 16.49
C GLY A 227 4.81 10.00 16.16
N MET A 228 3.96 9.97 15.13
CA MET A 228 3.24 8.75 14.74
C MET A 228 4.15 7.65 14.18
N GLU A 229 5.37 7.99 13.75
CA GLU A 229 6.44 7.02 13.46
C GLU A 229 6.68 6.05 14.63
N SER A 230 6.45 6.49 15.88
CA SER A 230 6.61 5.68 17.09
C SER A 230 5.72 4.45 17.17
N PHE A 231 4.68 4.33 16.32
CA PHE A 231 3.90 3.10 16.22
C PHE A 231 4.75 1.90 15.82
N PHE A 232 5.80 2.13 15.04
CA PHE A 232 6.67 1.08 14.50
C PHE A 232 8.00 0.96 15.26
N LEU A 233 8.40 1.97 16.02
CA LEU A 233 9.69 1.98 16.73
C LEU A 233 9.70 1.06 17.96
N ASN A 234 10.85 0.46 18.25
CA ASN A 234 11.08 -0.47 19.35
C ASN A 234 10.15 -1.68 19.33
N LYS A 235 9.78 -2.17 18.14
CA LYS A 235 8.90 -3.33 17.94
C LYS A 235 9.65 -4.60 17.52
N GLY A 236 10.98 -4.57 17.55
CA GLY A 236 11.83 -5.69 17.10
C GLY A 236 12.21 -5.62 15.61
N LEU A 237 12.11 -4.43 15.02
CA LEU A 237 12.66 -4.11 13.70
C LEU A 237 14.16 -3.83 13.82
N GLU A 238 14.88 -3.97 12.70
CA GLU A 238 16.29 -3.67 12.60
C GLU A 238 16.53 -2.15 12.70
N GLU A 239 17.64 -1.73 13.32
CA GLU A 239 17.94 -0.31 13.56
C GLU A 239 17.91 0.53 12.27
N VAL A 240 18.42 -0.01 11.16
CA VAL A 240 18.40 0.65 9.84
C VAL A 240 16.97 0.87 9.32
N VAL A 241 16.04 -0.03 9.64
CA VAL A 241 14.63 0.08 9.25
C VAL A 241 13.95 1.18 10.05
N GLU A 242 14.20 1.24 11.36
CA GLU A 242 13.74 2.33 12.22
C GLU A 242 14.28 3.69 11.77
N GLN A 243 15.54 3.75 11.32
CA GLN A 243 16.12 4.96 10.74
C GLN A 243 15.47 5.36 9.41
N LEU A 244 15.09 4.41 8.56
CA LEU A 244 14.34 4.69 7.33
C LEU A 244 12.94 5.25 7.65
N ILE A 245 12.23 4.69 8.64
CA ILE A 245 10.91 5.17 9.09
C ILE A 245 11.01 6.65 9.51
N CYS A 246 12.09 7.03 10.18
CA CYS A 246 12.34 8.39 10.65
C CYS A 246 13.07 9.28 9.63
N TRP A 247 13.35 8.80 8.42
CA TRP A 247 14.13 9.56 7.44
C TRP A 247 13.37 10.80 6.96
N ASP A 248 14.03 11.96 7.05
CA ASP A 248 13.46 13.27 6.76
C ASP A 248 13.86 13.83 5.38
N GLY A 249 14.47 12.99 4.53
CA GLY A 249 14.93 13.41 3.21
C GLY A 249 16.26 14.16 3.20
N GLY A 250 16.98 14.25 4.33
CA GLY A 250 18.34 14.82 4.40
C GLY A 250 18.40 16.27 3.93
N GLY A 251 19.24 16.57 2.93
CA GLY A 251 19.37 17.89 2.29
C GLY A 251 18.14 18.37 1.51
N GLY A 252 17.03 17.65 1.59
CA GLY A 252 15.70 18.05 1.10
C GLY A 252 15.01 16.98 0.26
N ASN A 253 15.79 16.15 -0.45
CA ASN A 253 15.29 15.00 -1.20
C ASN A 253 16.40 13.97 -1.46
N ASP A 254 17.29 13.81 -0.48
CA ASP A 254 18.42 12.89 -0.56
C ASP A 254 17.95 11.45 -0.38
N TRP A 255 18.56 10.54 -1.13
CA TRP A 255 18.40 9.11 -0.91
C TRP A 255 18.83 8.72 0.50
N PHE A 256 18.08 7.82 1.11
CA PHE A 256 18.42 7.26 2.42
C PHE A 256 19.83 6.62 2.36
N PRO A 257 20.79 7.09 3.18
CA PRO A 257 22.21 6.77 2.98
C PRO A 257 22.58 5.32 3.31
N ARG A 258 21.76 4.63 4.12
CA ARG A 258 21.97 3.23 4.55
C ARG A 258 21.07 2.24 3.82
N MET A 259 20.61 2.60 2.62
CA MET A 259 19.64 1.79 1.86
C MET A 259 20.12 0.36 1.59
N ASN A 260 21.43 0.18 1.35
CA ASN A 260 22.04 -1.13 1.12
C ASN A 260 22.08 -2.05 2.35
N GLU A 261 21.86 -1.51 3.54
CA GLU A 261 21.78 -2.26 4.78
C GLU A 261 20.34 -2.72 5.09
N LEU A 262 19.34 -2.29 4.30
CA LEU A 262 17.96 -2.73 4.48
C LEU A 262 17.83 -4.24 4.23
N PRO A 263 17.07 -4.98 5.07
CA PRO A 263 16.91 -6.42 4.93
C PRO A 263 16.33 -6.86 3.58
N TRP A 264 15.51 -6.02 2.96
CA TRP A 264 14.87 -6.27 1.66
C TRP A 264 15.59 -5.57 0.50
N PHE A 265 16.79 -5.01 0.71
CA PHE A 265 17.49 -4.30 -0.34
C PHE A 265 17.72 -5.18 -1.56
N TYR A 266 17.30 -4.70 -2.75
CA TYR A 266 17.37 -5.47 -4.00
C TYR A 266 18.77 -6.01 -4.29
N GLY A 267 19.83 -5.28 -3.92
CA GLY A 267 21.22 -5.68 -4.19
C GLY A 267 21.76 -6.79 -3.29
N ASN A 268 21.04 -7.18 -2.23
CA ASN A 268 21.44 -8.24 -1.31
C ASN A 268 20.87 -9.62 -1.72
N ARG A 269 19.99 -9.66 -2.72
CA ARG A 269 19.28 -10.87 -3.16
C ARG A 269 20.06 -11.51 -4.32
N LYS A 270 20.30 -12.82 -4.22
CA LYS A 270 21.14 -13.58 -5.17
C LYS A 270 20.38 -13.97 -6.42
#